data_AF-A0A1I0RK36-F1
#
_entry.id   AF-A0A1I0RK36-F1
#
_cell.length_a   1.000
_cell.length_b   1.000
_cell.length_c   1.000
_cell.angle_alpha   90.00
_cell.angle_beta   90.00
_cell.angle_gamma   90.00
#
_symmetry.space_group_name_H-M   'P 1'
#
loop_
_entity.id
_entity.type
_entity.pdbx_description
1 polymer ?
#
loop_
_entity_poly.entity_id
_entity_poly.type
_entity_poly.pdbx_seq_one_letter_code
_entity_poly.pdbx_strand_id
1 'polypeptide(L)'
;MNDDNKKVDLSKVSVALKYEPGEHAPKIIASGRGLLADKIIEKAEEVHIPVYKDDKLANTLSKLEIGDMIPPELYAVVAEILVFIDDMDNIKGKLGNINGTK
;
A
#
# COMPACT_ATOMS: atom_id res chain seq x y z
N MET A 1 3.18 28.57 14.80
CA MET A 1 2.09 27.64 15.13
C MET A 1 2.55 26.26 14.70
N ASN A 2 2.97 25.39 15.63
CA ASN A 2 3.34 24.01 15.30
C ASN A 2 2.21 23.11 15.81
N ASP A 3 1.56 22.46 14.87
CA ASP A 3 0.34 21.68 15.06
C ASP A 3 0.69 20.29 15.62
N ASP A 4 1.31 20.26 16.79
CA ASP A 4 1.93 19.06 17.40
C ASP A 4 0.92 18.16 18.13
N ASN A 5 -0.36 18.19 17.73
CA ASN A 5 -1.38 17.29 18.26
C ASN A 5 -2.07 16.51 17.15
N LYS A 6 -1.29 15.85 16.29
CA LYS A 6 -1.81 14.72 15.51
C LYS A 6 -2.27 13.66 16.51
N LYS A 7 -3.57 13.61 16.77
CA LYS A 7 -4.21 12.60 17.62
C LYS A 7 -3.81 11.22 17.09
N VAL A 8 -2.98 10.49 17.84
CA VAL A 8 -2.52 9.15 17.43
C VAL A 8 -3.73 8.24 17.32
N ASP A 9 -4.05 7.80 16.11
CA ASP A 9 -5.10 6.82 15.89
C ASP A 9 -4.55 5.42 16.17
N LEU A 10 -4.76 4.95 17.39
CA LEU A 10 -4.33 3.61 17.82
C LEU A 10 -5.04 2.47 17.06
N SER A 11 -6.14 2.76 16.37
CA SER A 11 -6.86 1.77 15.56
C SER A 11 -6.29 1.63 14.14
N LYS A 12 -5.39 2.53 13.73
CA LYS A 12 -4.79 2.51 12.40
C LYS A 12 -3.93 1.26 12.21
N VAL A 13 -4.09 0.63 11.05
CA VAL A 13 -3.32 -0.54 10.63
C VAL A 13 -2.77 -0.30 9.24
N SER A 14 -1.52 -0.68 9.00
CA SER A 14 -0.92 -0.66 7.68
C SER A 14 -0.16 -1.95 7.44
N VAL A 15 -0.24 -2.46 6.22
CA VAL A 15 0.49 -3.64 5.77
C VAL A 15 1.12 -3.32 4.43
N ALA A 16 2.40 -3.65 4.27
CA ALA A 16 3.11 -3.50 3.01
C ALA A 16 3.26 -4.87 2.33
N LEU A 17 2.92 -4.91 1.05
CA LEU A 17 3.02 -6.09 0.19
C LEU A 17 4.15 -5.92 -0.81
N LYS A 18 4.83 -7.01 -1.13
CA LYS A 18 5.82 -7.10 -2.22
C LYS A 18 5.46 -8.25 -3.14
N TYR A 19 5.51 -8.02 -4.44
CA TYR A 19 5.39 -9.06 -5.44
C TYR A 19 6.68 -9.14 -6.25
N GLU A 20 7.34 -10.30 -6.25
CA GLU A 20 8.52 -10.52 -7.08
C GLU A 20 8.17 -11.38 -8.31
N PRO A 21 8.75 -11.10 -9.49
CA PRO A 21 8.56 -11.94 -10.66
C PRO A 21 8.93 -13.40 -10.38
N GLY A 22 8.03 -14.31 -10.73
CA GLY A 22 8.20 -15.75 -10.48
C GLY A 22 7.59 -16.24 -9.17
N GLU A 23 7.13 -15.35 -8.29
CA GLU A 23 6.35 -15.74 -7.12
C GLU A 23 4.87 -15.96 -7.46
N HIS A 24 4.26 -16.91 -6.76
CA HIS A 24 2.86 -17.26 -6.95
C HIS A 24 1.89 -16.28 -6.27
N ALA A 25 2.37 -15.50 -5.30
CA ALA A 25 1.57 -14.54 -4.54
C ALA A 25 2.44 -13.44 -3.92
N PRO A 26 1.90 -12.23 -3.71
CA PRO A 26 2.55 -11.19 -2.93
C PRO A 26 2.84 -11.62 -1.48
N LYS A 27 3.95 -11.14 -0.94
CA LYS A 27 4.39 -11.37 0.44
C LYS A 27 4.21 -10.14 1.32
N ILE A 28 3.97 -10.39 2.60
CA ILE A 28 3.97 -9.38 3.65
C ILE A 28 5.43 -8.99 3.95
N ILE A 29 5.79 -7.72 3.76
CA ILE A 29 7.15 -7.22 4.06
C ILE A 29 7.18 -6.25 5.24
N ALA A 30 6.05 -5.68 5.62
CA ALA A 30 5.89 -4.88 6.83
C ALA A 30 4.44 -4.93 7.32
N SER A 31 4.26 -4.84 8.64
CA SER A 31 2.94 -4.71 9.27
C SER A 31 3.09 -3.86 10.53
N GLY A 32 2.12 -2.98 10.79
CA GLY A 32 2.19 -2.05 11.91
C GLY A 32 0.83 -1.55 12.35
N ARG A 33 0.77 -1.04 13.59
CA ARG A 33 -0.41 -0.43 14.20
C ARG A 33 -0.08 0.90 14.83
N GLY A 34 -1.08 1.79 14.93
CA GLY A 34 -0.93 3.11 15.52
C GLY A 34 0.25 3.88 14.92
N LEU A 35 1.16 4.34 15.78
CA LEU A 35 2.37 5.08 15.36
C LEU A 35 3.24 4.32 14.35
N LEU A 36 3.34 3.00 14.46
CA LEU A 36 4.11 2.22 13.49
C LEU A 36 3.41 2.17 12.13
N ALA A 37 2.07 2.16 12.12
CA ALA A 37 1.31 2.21 10.88
C ALA A 37 1.50 3.54 10.16
N ASP A 38 1.51 4.65 10.91
CA ASP A 38 1.82 5.97 10.36
C ASP A 38 3.21 6.00 9.73
N LYS A 39 4.23 5.48 10.42
CA LYS A 39 5.61 5.42 9.88
C LYS A 39 5.74 4.58 8.61
N ILE A 40 4.99 3.49 8.49
CA ILE A 40 4.98 2.66 7.27
C ILE A 40 4.42 3.47 6.10
N ILE A 41 3.32 4.20 6.32
CA ILE A 41 2.68 5.05 5.30
C ILE A 41 3.59 6.22 4.92
N GLU A 42 4.16 6.93 5.91
CA GLU A 42 5.12 8.01 5.68
C GLU A 42 6.30 7.50 4.85
N LYS A 43 6.83 6.31 5.17
CA LYS A 43 7.92 5.74 4.40
C LYS A 43 7.51 5.39 2.97
N ALA A 44 6.31 4.83 2.78
CA ALA A 44 5.78 4.52 1.45
C ALA A 44 5.67 5.79 0.60
N GLU A 45 5.15 6.89 1.16
CA GLU A 45 5.05 8.19 0.49
C GLU A 45 6.43 8.75 0.11
N GLU A 46 7.43 8.70 1.00
CA GLU A 46 8.80 9.13 0.72
C GLU A 46 9.41 8.42 -0.50
N VAL A 47 9.18 7.11 -0.61
CA VAL A 47 9.72 6.29 -1.70
C VAL A 47 8.74 6.08 -2.85
N HIS A 48 7.65 6.85 -2.88
CA HIS A 48 6.64 6.84 -3.94
C HIS A 48 5.99 5.46 -4.15
N ILE A 49 5.85 4.67 -3.09
CA ILE A 49 5.05 3.45 -3.08
C ILE A 49 3.57 3.83 -2.95
N PRO A 50 2.70 3.35 -3.85
CA PRO A 50 1.26 3.62 -3.79
C PRO A 50 0.63 3.11 -2.47
N VAL A 51 -0.25 3.92 -1.89
CA VAL A 51 -0.99 3.60 -0.66
C VAL A 51 -2.48 3.44 -1.00
N TYR A 52 -3.03 2.28 -0.68
CA TYR A 52 -4.46 1.98 -0.83
C TYR A 52 -5.11 1.86 0.54
N LYS A 53 -6.21 2.61 0.76
CA LYS A 53 -6.91 2.63 2.04
C LYS A 53 -8.12 1.68 2.03
N ASP A 54 -8.00 0.58 2.77
CA ASP A 54 -9.10 -0.31 3.09
C ASP A 54 -8.88 -0.89 4.50
N ASP A 55 -9.69 -0.43 5.46
CA ASP A 55 -9.53 -0.80 6.86
C ASP A 55 -9.79 -2.30 7.09
N LYS A 56 -10.70 -2.93 6.33
CA LYS A 56 -11.04 -4.34 6.50
C LYS A 56 -9.94 -5.23 5.94
N LEU A 57 -9.43 -4.90 4.75
CA LEU A 57 -8.33 -5.63 4.12
C LEU A 57 -7.05 -5.46 4.94
N ALA A 58 -6.70 -4.24 5.37
CA ALA A 58 -5.53 -4.00 6.20
C ALA A 58 -5.59 -4.79 7.51
N ASN A 59 -6.73 -4.81 8.20
CA ASN A 59 -6.91 -5.62 9.41
C ASN A 59 -6.80 -7.12 9.12
N THR A 60 -7.31 -7.59 7.98
CA THR A 60 -7.24 -9.00 7.57
C THR A 60 -5.80 -9.42 7.29
N LEU A 61 -5.09 -8.66 6.45
CA LEU A 61 -3.68 -8.89 6.12
C LEU A 61 -2.76 -8.76 7.34
N SER A 62 -3.10 -7.90 8.31
CA SER A 62 -2.28 -7.72 9.52
C SER A 62 -2.21 -8.94 10.43
N LYS A 63 -3.03 -9.96 10.16
CA LYS A 63 -3.01 -11.25 10.89
C LYS A 63 -1.94 -12.21 10.35
N LEU A 64 -1.38 -11.93 9.19
CA LEU A 64 -0.30 -12.71 8.58
C LEU A 64 1.05 -12.24 9.12
N GLU A 65 2.04 -13.14 9.14
CA GLU A 65 3.39 -12.83 9.58
C GLU A 65 4.21 -12.19 8.45
N ILE A 66 5.26 -11.45 8.82
CA ILE A 66 6.22 -10.93 7.84
C ILE A 66 6.92 -12.12 7.17
N GLY A 67 6.92 -12.12 5.84
CA GLY A 67 7.43 -13.22 5.01
C GLY A 67 6.33 -14.13 4.48
N ASP A 68 5.13 -14.12 5.07
CA ASP A 68 4.01 -14.91 4.58
C ASP A 68 3.55 -14.39 3.21
N MET A 69 3.22 -15.35 2.35
CA MET A 69 2.42 -15.05 1.16
C MET A 69 0.96 -14.82 1.56
N ILE A 70 0.28 -13.91 0.87
CA ILE A 70 -1.16 -13.78 1.04
C ILE A 70 -1.84 -15.13 0.69
N PRO A 71 -2.96 -15.48 1.33
CA PRO A 71 -3.66 -16.72 1.02
C PRO A 71 -4.57 -16.57 -0.23
N PRO A 72 -4.93 -17.67 -0.91
CA PRO A 72 -5.67 -17.65 -2.19
C PRO A 72 -6.98 -16.86 -2.17
N GLU A 73 -7.70 -16.85 -1.05
CA GLU A 73 -8.94 -16.11 -0.88
C GLU A 73 -8.77 -14.58 -0.98
N LEU A 74 -7.53 -14.08 -0.82
CA LEU A 74 -7.19 -12.66 -0.95
C LEU A 74 -6.61 -12.32 -2.33
N TYR A 75 -6.40 -13.30 -3.22
CA TYR A 75 -5.74 -13.05 -4.51
C TYR A 75 -6.56 -12.09 -5.38
N ALA A 76 -7.88 -12.32 -5.48
CA ALA A 76 -8.73 -11.51 -6.34
C ALA A 76 -8.73 -10.04 -5.94
N VAL A 77 -8.90 -9.74 -4.64
CA VAL A 77 -8.92 -8.36 -4.14
C VAL A 77 -7.56 -7.69 -4.27
N VAL A 78 -6.45 -8.41 -4.01
CA VAL A 78 -5.11 -7.83 -4.16
C VAL A 78 -4.78 -7.59 -5.64
N ALA A 79 -5.16 -8.51 -6.54
CA ALA A 79 -4.97 -8.34 -7.97
C ALA A 79 -5.74 -7.12 -8.52
N GLU A 80 -6.98 -6.92 -8.08
CA GLU A 80 -7.78 -5.75 -8.45
C GLU A 80 -7.09 -4.43 -8.04
N ILE A 81 -6.52 -4.38 -6.83
CA ILE A 81 -5.77 -3.21 -6.35
C ILE A 81 -4.51 -2.99 -7.20
N LEU A 82 -3.77 -4.05 -7.53
CA LEU A 82 -2.56 -3.93 -8.36
C LEU A 82 -2.88 -3.42 -9.76
N VAL A 83 -3.94 -3.92 -10.39
CA VAL A 83 -4.41 -3.44 -11.71
C VAL A 83 -4.81 -1.97 -11.62
N PHE A 84 -5.56 -1.59 -10.59
CA PHE A 84 -5.98 -0.20 -10.38
C PHE A 84 -4.78 0.74 -10.24
N ILE A 85 -3.76 0.35 -9.48
CA ILE A 85 -2.53 1.14 -9.30
C ILE A 85 -1.75 1.26 -10.62
N ASP A 86 -1.59 0.15 -11.35
CA ASP A 86 -0.88 0.14 -12.65
C ASP A 86 -1.58 1.04 -13.69
N ASP A 87 -2.91 0.96 -13.78
CA ASP A 87 -3.70 1.84 -14.64
C ASP A 87 -3.51 3.31 -14.28
N MET A 88 -3.46 3.66 -13.00
CA MET A 88 -3.20 5.03 -12.55
C MET A 88 -1.81 5.52 -12.94
N ASP A 89 -0.78 4.69 -12.82
CA ASP A 89 0.58 5.04 -13.20
C ASP A 89 0.71 5.16 -14.73
N ASN A 90 0.06 4.28 -15.48
CA ASN A 90 -0.06 4.37 -16.94
C ASN A 90 -0.80 5.63 -17.40
N ILE A 91 -1.85 6.05 -16.67
CA ILE A 91 -2.59 7.30 -16.94
C ILE A 91 -1.72 8.53 -16.64
N LYS A 92 -0.97 8.55 -15.52
CA LYS A 92 -0.02 9.63 -15.22
C LYS A 92 1.05 9.76 -16.31
N GLY A 93 1.56 8.65 -16.83
CA GLY A 93 2.50 8.64 -17.97
C GLY A 93 1.91 9.27 -19.24
N LYS A 94 0.62 9.01 -19.52
CA LYS A 94 -0.08 9.60 -20.68
C LYS A 94 -0.40 11.09 -20.48
N LEU A 95 -0.78 11.51 -19.27
CA LEU A 95 -1.07 12.92 -18.93
C LEU A 95 0.21 13.79 -18.89
N GLY A 96 1.38 13.20 -18.59
CA GLY A 96 2.67 13.91 -18.69
C GLY A 96 3.07 14.26 -20.12
N ASN A 97 2.72 13.43 -21.10
CA ASN A 97 3.08 13.62 -22.50
C ASN A 97 2.18 14.59 -23.29
N ILE A 98 0.99 14.92 -22.80
CA ILE A 98 0.08 15.86 -23.48
C ILE A 98 0.46 17.34 -23.28
N ASN A 99 1.35 17.65 -22.34
CA ASN A 99 1.80 19.02 -22.05
C ASN A 99 3.14 19.40 -22.73
N GLY A 100 3.71 18.50 -23.55
CA GLY A 100 5.03 18.66 -24.18
C GLY A 100 5.03 19.21 -25.62
N THR A 101 3.88 19.59 -26.18
CA THR A 101 3.85 20.17 -27.53
C THR A 101 3.60 21.67 -27.43
N LYS A 102 4.68 22.44 -27.33
CA LYS A 102 4.68 23.86 -27.69
C LYS A 102 5.67 24.08 -28.83
#